data_AF-A0A090SKM8-F1
#
_entry.id   AF-A0A090SKM8-F1
#
_cell.length_a   1.000
_cell.length_b   1.000
_cell.length_c   1.000
_cell.angle_alpha   90.00
_cell.angle_beta   90.00
_cell.angle_gamma   90.00
#
_symmetry.space_group_name_H-M   'P 1'
#
loop_
_entity.id
_entity.type
_entity.pdbx_description
1 polymer ?
#
loop_
_entity_poly.entity_id
_entity_poly.type
_entity_poly.pdbx_seq_one_letter_code
_entity_poly.pdbx_strand_id
1 'polypeptide(L)' 'MKDEVQLFAGAGIVPGSVATHEWQELDKKMSTLLSLISDNPSLGVAS' A
#
# COMPACT_ATOMS: atom_id res chain seq x y z
N MET A 1 -3.22 -2.38 23.67
CA MET A 1 -3.55 -2.44 22.22
C MET A 1 -3.65 -1.01 21.71
N LYS A 2 -2.49 -0.39 21.45
CA LYS A 2 -2.28 0.95 20.90
C LYS A 2 -0.84 0.81 20.37
N ASP A 3 -0.59 0.48 19.10
CA ASP A 3 -0.87 1.30 17.92
C ASP A 3 -0.94 0.38 16.70
N GLU A 4 -2.12 0.25 16.09
CA GLU A 4 -2.31 -0.50 14.84
C GLU A 4 -2.71 0.47 13.74
N VAL A 5 -2.06 0.33 12.57
CA VAL A 5 -2.41 1.09 11.37
C VAL A 5 -3.15 0.16 10.42
N GLN A 6 -4.40 0.50 10.09
CA GLN A 6 -5.21 -0.25 9.13
C GLN A 6 -5.10 0.39 7.75
N LEU A 7 -4.75 -0.41 6.75
CA LEU A 7 -4.61 0.03 5.36
C LEU A 7 -5.71 -0.58 4.51
N PHE A 8 -6.29 0.25 3.63
CA PHE A 8 -7.39 -0.16 2.74
C PHE A 8 -7.11 0.33 1.31
N ALA A 9 -7.42 -0.49 0.31
CA ALA A 9 -7.36 -0.12 -1.10
C ALA A 9 -8.53 -0.72 -1.85
N GLY A 10 -8.90 -0.06 -2.95
CA GLY A 10 -9.85 -0.55 -3.93
C GLY A 10 -9.20 -0.70 -5.30
N ALA A 11 -9.85 -1.51 -6.13
CA ALA A 11 -9.60 -1.63 -7.56
C ALA A 11 -10.91 -1.29 -8.31
N GLY A 12 -10.79 -0.59 -9.44
CA GLY A 12 -11.93 -0.22 -10.26
C GLY A 12 -12.28 -1.36 -11.22
N ILE A 13 -13.30 -2.14 -10.90
CA ILE A 13 -13.70 -3.28 -11.75
C ILE A 13 -14.52 -2.78 -12.93
N VAL A 14 -14.06 -3.09 -14.15
CA VAL A 14 -14.72 -2.71 -15.41
C VAL A 14 -14.87 -3.93 -16.33
N PRO A 15 -15.71 -3.86 -17.40
CA PRO A 15 -15.77 -4.92 -18.39
C PRO A 15 -14.39 -5.22 -18.98
N GLY A 16 -14.00 -6.49 -18.97
CA GLY A 16 -12.66 -6.92 -19.39
C GLY A 16 -11.60 -6.94 -18.28
N SER A 17 -11.92 -6.48 -17.07
CA SER A 17 -11.06 -6.69 -15.90
C SER A 17 -10.79 -8.18 -15.66
N VAL A 18 -9.56 -8.48 -15.25
CA VAL A 18 -9.13 -9.85 -14.93
C VAL A 18 -8.81 -9.90 -13.46
N ALA A 19 -9.54 -10.73 -12.70
CA ALA A 19 -9.44 -10.78 -11.24
C ALA A 19 -8.00 -10.89 -10.73
N THR A 20 -7.15 -11.71 -11.38
CA THR A 20 -5.74 -11.86 -11.00
C THR A 20 -4.93 -10.56 -11.16
N HIS A 21 -5.21 -9.75 -12.19
CA HIS A 21 -4.56 -8.45 -12.39
C HIS A 21 -5.02 -7.44 -11.33
N GLU A 22 -6.32 -7.40 -11.02
CA GLU A 22 -6.88 -6.49 -10.02
C GLU A 22 -6.32 -6.78 -8.61
N TRP A 23 -6.16 -8.07 -8.26
CA TRP A 23 -5.51 -8.47 -7.01
C TRP A 23 -4.04 -8.07 -6.96
N GLN A 24 -3.31 -8.22 -8.07
CA GLN A 24 -1.92 -7.75 -8.15
C GLN A 24 -1.82 -6.22 -8.05
N GLU A 25 -2.79 -5.47 -8.56
CA GLU A 25 -2.83 -4.02 -8.40
C GLU A 25 -3.02 -3.63 -6.93
N LEU A 26 -3.95 -4.28 -6.23
CA LEU A 26 -4.17 -4.07 -4.80
C LEU A 26 -2.92 -4.38 -3.97
N ASP A 27 -2.26 -5.51 -4.25
CA ASP A 27 -1.03 -5.91 -3.57
C ASP A 27 0.10 -4.88 -3.78
N LYS A 28 0.28 -4.38 -5.00
CA LYS A 28 1.27 -3.34 -5.30
C LYS A 28 0.99 -2.05 -4.55
N LYS A 29 -0.27 -1.60 -4.51
CA LYS A 29 -0.69 -0.38 -3.78
C LYS A 29 -0.37 -0.52 -2.28
N MET A 30 -0.75 -1.64 -1.68
CA MET A 30 -0.55 -1.92 -0.26
C MET A 30 0.93 -2.05 0.09
N SER A 31 1.68 -2.84 -0.68
CA SER A 31 3.10 -3.07 -0.44
C SER A 31 3.92 -1.78 -0.56
N THR A 32 3.58 -0.90 -1.52
CA THR A 32 4.23 0.41 -1.67
C THR A 32 3.95 1.32 -0.47
N LEU A 33 2.70 1.39 -0.02
CA LEU A 33 2.36 2.21 1.14
C LEU A 33 3.02 1.66 2.41
N LEU A 34 2.98 0.33 2.59
CA LEU A 34 3.61 -0.34 3.71
C LEU A 34 5.13 -0.13 3.72
N SER A 35 5.81 -0.18 2.57
CA SER A 35 7.25 0.07 2.51
C SER A 35 7.59 1.50 2.94
N LEU A 36 6.83 2.49 2.47
CA LEU A 36 7.06 3.90 2.82
C LEU A 36 6.88 4.21 4.31
N ILE A 37 5.98 3.52 5.00
CA ILE A 37 5.72 3.75 6.43
C ILE A 37 6.57 2.84 7.35
N SER A 38 7.05 1.71 6.82
CA SER A 38 7.89 0.76 7.56
C SER A 38 9.37 1.12 7.45
N ASP A 39 9.78 1.66 6.30
CA ASP A 39 11.07 2.32 6.17
C ASP A 39 10.98 3.63 6.94
N ASN A 40 11.42 3.61 8.20
CA ASN A 40 11.88 4.80 8.90
C ASN A 40 13.37 4.98 8.54
N PRO A 41 13.74 5.66 7.43
CA PRO A 41 14.96 6.42 7.53
C PRO A 41 14.71 7.37 8.71
N SER A 42 15.60 7.37 9.71
CA SER A 42 15.69 8.52 10.58
C SER A 42 15.75 9.70 9.63
N LEU A 43 14.69 10.51 9.55
CA LEU A 43 14.69 11.71 8.74
C LEU A 43 15.80 12.56 9.32
N GLY A 44 17.01 12.40 8.78
CA GLY A 44 18.15 13.20 9.10
C GLY A 44 17.76 14.58 8.65
N VAL A 45 17.21 15.36 9.58
CA VAL A 45 17.11 16.80 9.45
C VAL A 45 18.53 17.25 9.11
N ALA A 46 18.74 17.68 7.88
CA ALA A 46 20.00 18.27 7.48
C ALA A 46 20.18 19.52 8.34
N SER A 47 21.16 19.45 9.25
CA SER A 47 21.65 20.59 10.04
C SER A 47 22.42 21.58 9.17
#